data_AF-A0A195ESZ8-F1
#
_entry.id   AF-A0A195ESZ8-F1
#
_cell.length_a   1.000
_cell.length_b   1.000
_cell.length_c   1.000
_cell.angle_alpha   90.00
_cell.angle_beta   90.00
_cell.angle_gamma   90.00
#
_symmetry.space_group_name_H-M   'P 1'
#
loop_
_entity.id
_entity.type
_entity.pdbx_description
1 polymer ?
#
loop_
_entity_poly.entity_id
_entity_poly.type
_entity_poly.pdbx_seq_one_letter_code
_entity_poly.pdbx_strand_id
1 'polypeptide(L)' 'MWYEIIPSLVIIGMVPIIPQWAAYYLNLFTLGNPMRRDLRQEWDRHMFTRDVRVDGAPWQNRVT' A
#
# COMPACT_ATOMS: atom_id res chain seq x y z
N MET A 1 31.97 7.52 22.25
CA MET A 1 30.93 7.71 23.29
C MET A 1 29.83 6.68 23.01
N TRP A 2 28.64 6.80 23.60
CA TRP A 2 27.56 5.84 23.38
C TRP A 2 26.67 6.20 22.18
N TYR A 3 26.70 7.46 21.73
CA TYR A 3 25.81 7.99 20.70
C TYR A 3 26.26 7.64 19.27
N GLU A 4 27.49 7.17 19.08
CA GLU A 4 28.03 6.80 17.77
C GLU A 4 27.35 5.57 17.16
N ILE A 5 26.53 4.84 17.93
CA ILE A 5 25.66 3.77 17.43
C ILE A 5 24.39 4.31 16.75
N ILE A 6 23.99 5.55 17.04
CA ILE A 6 22.72 6.12 16.54
C ILE A 6 22.67 6.12 15.00
N PRO A 7 23.72 6.53 14.26
CA PRO A 7 23.69 6.49 12.80
C PRO A 7 23.43 5.10 12.22
N SER A 8 24.08 4.05 12.75
CA SER A 8 23.88 2.68 12.25
C SER A 8 22.49 2.15 12.60
N LEU A 9 21.99 2.46 13.80
CA LEU A 9 20.62 2.16 14.22
C LEU A 9 19.58 2.81 13.31
N VAL A 10 19.78 4.07 12.92
CA VAL A 10 18.89 4.77 11.99
C VAL A 10 18.91 4.09 10.63
N ILE A 11 20.09 3.78 10.08
CA ILE A 11 20.21 3.10 8.77
C ILE A 11 19.47 1.76 8.81
N ILE A 12 19.73 0.93 9.81
CA ILE A 12 19.10 -0.40 9.95
C ILE A 12 17.59 -0.27 10.14
N GLY A 13 17.14 0.68 10.96
CA GLY A 13 15.72 0.94 11.20
C GLY A 13 14.99 1.44 9.96
N MET A 14 15.66 2.17 9.07
CA MET A 14 15.05 2.66 7.83
C MET A 14 14.86 1.56 6.78
N VAL A 15 15.63 0.47 6.82
CA VAL A 15 15.52 -0.65 5.87
C VAL A 15 14.08 -1.22 5.78
N PRO A 16 13.38 -1.57 6.86
CA PRO A 16 11.99 -2.04 6.78
C PRO A 16 10.96 -0.92 6.58
N ILE A 17 11.29 0.33 6.96
CA ILE A 17 10.35 1.46 6.86
C ILE A 17 10.20 1.93 5.42
N ILE A 18 11.32 2.08 4.70
CA ILE A 18 11.35 2.64 3.34
C ILE A 18 10.43 1.86 2.38
N PRO A 19 10.46 0.51 2.31
CA PRO A 19 9.60 -0.24 1.40
C PRO A 19 8.12 -0.02 1.67
N GLN A 20 7.71 0.01 2.95
CA GLN A 20 6.31 0.19 3.31
C GLN A 20 5.82 1.60 3.02
N TRP A 21 6.65 2.59 3.32
CA TRP A 21 6.40 4.00 3.01
C TRP A 21 6.33 4.22 1.49
N ALA A 22 7.27 3.67 0.73
CA ALA A 22 7.28 3.73 -0.72
C ALA A 22 6.04 3.06 -1.33
N ALA A 23 5.66 1.87 -0.86
CA ALA A 23 4.48 1.16 -1.36
C ALA A 23 3.19 1.97 -1.16
N TYR A 24 3.05 2.66 -0.02
CA TYR A 24 1.91 3.54 0.25
C TYR A 24 1.79 4.63 -0.82
N TYR A 25 2.87 5.38 -1.08
CA TYR A 25 2.83 6.48 -2.04
C TYR A 25 2.76 6.00 -3.49
N LEU A 26 3.39 4.87 -3.83
CA LEU A 26 3.29 4.27 -5.15
C LEU A 26 1.84 3.83 -5.44
N ASN A 27 1.17 3.21 -4.48
CA ASN A 27 -0.25 2.84 -4.62
C ASN A 27 -1.12 4.09 -4.75
N LEU A 28 -0.89 5.12 -3.93
CA LEU A 28 -1.64 6.38 -4.03
C LEU A 28 -1.45 7.05 -5.40
N PHE A 29 -0.23 7.09 -5.93
CA PHE A 29 0.06 7.70 -7.23
C PHE A 29 -0.54 6.91 -8.40
N THR A 30 -0.46 5.57 -8.36
CA THR A 30 -0.89 4.72 -9.49
C THR A 30 -2.38 4.39 -9.47
N LEU A 31 -2.96 4.22 -8.28
CA LEU A 31 -4.35 3.78 -8.10
C LEU A 31 -5.25 4.88 -7.52
N GLY A 32 -4.70 5.98 -6.99
CA GLY A 32 -5.49 6.96 -6.24
C GLY A 32 -5.97 6.45 -4.87
N ASN A 33 -5.48 5.27 -4.44
CA ASN A 33 -5.79 4.69 -3.14
C ASN A 33 -4.51 4.05 -2.57
N PRO A 34 -4.07 4.44 -1.36
CA PRO A 34 -2.84 3.91 -0.78
C PRO A 34 -2.97 2.44 -0.35
N MET A 35 -4.18 1.97 -0.04
CA MET A 35 -4.42 0.62 0.47
C MET A 35 -5.04 -0.27 -0.60
N ARG A 36 -4.41 -1.41 -0.88
CA ARG A 36 -4.96 -2.40 -1.80
C ARG A 36 -6.07 -3.19 -1.12
N ARG A 37 -7.12 -3.49 -1.89
CA ARG A 37 -8.23 -4.34 -1.43
C ARG A 37 -7.73 -5.76 -1.17
N ASP A 38 -8.26 -6.38 -0.12
CA ASP A 38 -8.03 -7.79 0.15
C ASP A 38 -8.69 -8.67 -0.93
N LEU A 39 -8.00 -9.72 -1.34
CA LEU A 39 -8.40 -10.68 -2.37
C LEU A 39 -8.19 -12.12 -1.90
N ARG A 40 -8.06 -12.34 -0.58
CA ARG A 40 -7.83 -13.68 -0.03
C ARG A 40 -9.05 -14.59 -0.20
N GLN A 41 -10.27 -14.06 -0.07
CA GLN A 41 -11.50 -14.84 -0.21
C GLN A 41 -12.01 -14.84 -1.66
N GLU A 42 -12.71 -15.91 -2.05
CA GLU A 42 -13.29 -16.05 -3.39
C GLU A 42 -14.32 -14.95 -3.67
N TRP A 43 -15.18 -14.67 -2.68
CA TRP A 43 -16.16 -13.59 -2.76
C TRP A 43 -15.52 -12.23 -3.10
N ASP A 44 -14.41 -11.89 -2.42
CA ASP A 44 -13.71 -10.63 -2.64
C ASP A 44 -13.15 -10.52 -4.06
N ARG A 45 -12.67 -11.64 -4.63
CA ARG A 45 -12.21 -11.70 -6.03
C ARG A 45 -13.36 -11.52 -7.00
N HIS A 46 -14.50 -12.17 -6.75
CA HIS A 46 -15.69 -11.98 -7.57
C HIS A 46 -16.16 -10.52 -7.56
N MET A 47 -16.22 -9.89 -6.39
CA MET A 47 -16.55 -8.48 -6.25
C MET A 47 -15.55 -7.57 -6.94
N PHE A 48 -14.24 -7.85 -6.82
CA PHE A 48 -13.21 -7.10 -7.54
C PHE A 48 -13.41 -7.16 -9.06
N THR A 49 -13.67 -8.35 -9.62
CA THR A 49 -13.92 -8.47 -11.06
C THR A 49 -15.25 -7.84 -11.49
N ARG A 50 -16.26 -7.83 -10.63
CA ARG A 50 -17.51 -7.09 -10.88
C ARG A 50 -17.23 -5.60 -10.99
N ASP A 51 -16.50 -5.03 -10.03
CA ASP A 51 -16.21 -3.60 -9.99
C ASP A 51 -15.34 -3.17 -11.19
N VAL A 52 -14.41 -4.02 -11.64
CA VAL A 52 -13.67 -3.81 -12.92
C VAL A 52 -14.62 -3.74 -14.12
N ARG A 53 -15.65 -4.59 -14.20
CA ARG A 53 -16.57 -4.63 -15.35
C ARG A 53 -17.58 -3.49 -15.36
N VAL A 54 -18.04 -3.08 -14.18
CA VAL A 54 -19.06 -2.04 -14.07
C VAL A 54 -18.46 -0.64 -14.26
N ASP A 55 -17.28 -0.41 -13.70
CA ASP A 55 -16.70 0.94 -13.61
C ASP A 55 -15.24 1.05 -14.08
N GLY A 56 -14.51 -0.06 -14.14
CA GLY A 56 -13.10 -0.05 -14.57
C GLY A 56 -12.10 0.37 -13.49
N ALA A 57 -12.54 0.88 -12.34
CA ALA A 57 -11.66 1.37 -11.26
C ALA A 57 -11.97 0.72 -9.89
N PRO A 58 -11.78 -0.61 -9.73
CA PRO A 58 -12.12 -1.35 -8.51
C PRO A 58 -11.30 -0.96 -7.27
N TRP A 59 -10.20 -0.22 -7.45
CA TRP A 59 -9.30 0.24 -6.39
C TRP A 59 -9.67 1.65 -5.89
N GLN A 60 -10.52 2.39 -6.61
CA GLN A 60 -10.85 3.76 -6.30
C GLN A 60 -11.80 3.83 -5.10
N ASN A 61 -11.36 4.50 -4.02
CA ASN A 61 -12.22 4.75 -2.88
C ASN A 61 -13.18 5.90 -3.22
N ARG A 62 -14.44 5.59 -3.52
CA ARG A 62 -15.46 6.60 -3.79
C ARG A 62 -15.94 7.19 -2.48
N VAL A 63 -15.39 8.34 -2.13
CA VAL A 63 -15.98 9.22 -1.13
C VAL A 63 -17.06 10.02 -1.87
N THR A 64 -18.30 9.88 -1.42
CA THR A 64 -19.46 10.65 -1.91
C THR A 64 -19.29 12.13 -1.66
#